data_AF-A0A5Q4EVE3-F1
#
_entry.id   AF-A0A5Q4EVE3-F1
#
_cell.length_a   1.000
_cell.length_b   1.000
_cell.length_c   1.000
_cell.angle_alpha   90.00
_cell.angle_beta   90.00
_cell.angle_gamma   90.00
#
_symmetry.space_group_name_H-M   'P 1'
#
loop_
_entity.id
_entity.type
_entity.pdbx_description
1 polymer ?
#
loop_
_entity_poly.entity_id
_entity_poly.type
_entity_poly.pdbx_seq_one_letter_code
_entity_poly.pdbx_strand_id
1 'polypeptide(L)' 'MSGKIGGAVRKRDGLGTNFIGQDLGNTDELTTRGALRFQPSDDLDIIFRADYLRQRQDGPAGSMVRFDPNDAT' A
#
# COMPACT_ATOMS: atom_id res chain seq x y z
N MET A 1 7.00 30.03 -9.66
CA MET A 1 7.23 28.58 -9.47
C MET A 1 6.54 28.15 -8.18
N SER A 2 5.74 27.08 -8.22
CA SER A 2 5.05 26.56 -7.03
C SER A 2 5.10 25.03 -6.99
N GLY A 3 5.17 24.47 -5.80
CA GLY A 3 5.26 23.03 -5.59
C GLY A 3 4.40 22.59 -4.42
N LYS A 4 3.88 21.37 -4.50
CA LYS A 4 3.18 20.72 -3.40
C LYS A 4 3.66 19.27 -3.29
N ILE A 5 3.97 18.85 -2.07
CA ILE A 5 4.27 17.47 -1.72
C ILE A 5 3.27 17.03 -0.65
N GLY A 6 2.81 15.79 -0.74
CA GLY A 6 1.87 15.23 0.23
C GLY A 6 2.06 13.72 0.32
N GLY A 7 1.95 13.16 1.52
CA GLY A 7 2.05 11.73 1.74
C GLY A 7 1.08 11.27 2.82
N ALA A 8 0.70 10.01 2.77
CA ALA A 8 -0.15 9.36 3.75
C ALA A 8 0.40 7.97 4.07
N VAL A 9 0.39 7.61 5.35
CA VAL A 9 0.68 6.25 5.83
C VAL A 9 -0.60 5.70 6.44
N ARG A 10 -1.02 4.53 5.99
CA ARG A 10 -2.17 3.83 6.55
C ARG A 10 -1.72 2.47 7.04
N LYS A 11 -1.77 2.27 8.35
CA LYS A 11 -1.58 0.96 8.99
C LYS A 11 -2.92 0.45 9.47
N ARG A 12 -3.21 -0.82 9.24
CA ARG A 12 -4.37 -1.52 9.77
C ARG A 12 -3.89 -2.84 10.35
N ASP A 13 -3.87 -2.89 11.67
CA ASP A 13 -3.52 -4.09 12.42
C ASP A 13 -4.62 -5.14 12.22
N GLY A 14 -4.20 -6.39 12.01
CA GLY A 14 -5.08 -7.54 11.78
C GLY A 14 -5.83 -7.99 13.04
N LEU A 15 -6.85 -8.83 12.87
CA LEU A 15 -7.73 -9.28 13.97
C LEU A 15 -7.16 -10.45 14.80
N GLY A 16 -5.95 -10.94 14.51
CA GLY A 16 -5.29 -11.98 15.30
C GLY A 16 -4.10 -12.68 14.65
N THR A 17 -3.19 -13.17 15.48
CA THR A 17 -2.01 -13.95 15.10
C THR A 17 -2.40 -15.41 14.80
N ASN A 18 -1.86 -16.00 13.73
CA ASN A 18 -2.07 -17.42 13.41
C ASN A 18 -1.17 -18.35 14.25
N PHE A 19 -1.44 -19.65 14.15
CA PHE A 19 -0.72 -20.72 14.88
C PHE A 19 0.78 -20.85 14.53
N ILE A 20 1.25 -20.21 13.45
CA ILE A 20 2.66 -20.18 13.01
C ILE A 20 3.30 -18.78 13.20
N GLY A 21 2.66 -17.88 13.96
CA GLY A 21 3.21 -16.58 14.34
C GLY A 21 3.09 -15.46 13.29
N GLN A 22 2.28 -15.64 12.24
CA GLN A 22 2.02 -14.58 11.25
C GLN A 22 0.79 -13.75 11.66
N ASP A 23 0.85 -12.44 11.47
CA ASP A 23 -0.23 -11.52 11.80
C ASP A 23 -1.23 -11.46 10.66
N LEU A 24 -2.39 -12.10 10.82
CA LEU A 24 -3.35 -12.28 9.74
C LEU A 24 -4.21 -11.02 9.56
N GLY A 25 -4.28 -10.51 8.33
CA GLY A 25 -5.07 -9.32 8.00
C GLY A 25 -4.37 -7.99 8.26
N ASN A 26 -3.06 -8.00 8.57
CA ASN A 26 -2.25 -6.79 8.63
C ASN A 26 -2.17 -6.14 7.23
N THR A 27 -2.40 -4.82 7.16
CA THR A 27 -2.24 -4.04 5.94
C THR A 27 -1.44 -2.77 6.23
N ASP A 28 -0.25 -2.72 5.67
CA ASP A 28 0.63 -1.56 5.66
C ASP A 28 0.58 -0.90 4.27
N GLU A 29 0.11 0.34 4.21
CA GLU A 29 0.05 1.13 2.97
C GLU A 29 0.81 2.45 3.15
N LEU A 30 1.71 2.74 2.21
CA LEU A 30 2.46 3.98 2.11
C LEU A 30 2.13 4.63 0.77
N THR A 31 1.65 5.86 0.82
CA THR A 31 1.31 6.67 -0.34
C THR A 31 2.09 7.98 -0.31
N THR A 32 2.78 8.29 -1.41
CA THR A 32 3.51 9.55 -1.58
C THR A 32 3.13 10.20 -2.91
N ARG A 33 2.81 11.49 -2.88
CA ARG A 33 2.43 12.29 -4.05
C ARG A 33 3.25 13.58 -4.11
N GLY A 34 3.86 13.84 -5.25
CA GLY A 34 4.57 15.08 -5.54
C GLY A 34 3.98 15.79 -6.76
N ALA A 35 3.90 17.12 -6.70
CA ALA A 35 3.56 17.93 -7.86
C ALA A 35 4.41 19.21 -7.89
N LEU A 36 4.92 19.53 -9.08
CA LEU A 36 5.69 20.74 -9.36
C LEU A 36 5.06 21.49 -10.54
N ARG A 37 4.91 22.81 -10.40
CA ARG A 37 4.48 23.70 -11.47
C ARG A 37 5.57 24.71 -11.79
N PHE A 38 5.99 24.72 -13.05
CA PHE A 38 6.99 25.61 -13.59
C PHE A 38 6.40 26.37 -14.77
N GLN A 39 6.32 27.69 -14.63
CA GLN A 39 5.76 28.60 -15.63
C GLN A 39 6.87 29.55 -16.08
N PRO A 40 7.64 29.22 -17.13
CA PRO A 40 8.73 30.06 -17.62
C PRO A 40 8.27 31.33 -18.32
N SER A 41 7.07 31.35 -18.90
CA SER A 41 6.41 32.52 -19.49
C SER A 41 4.89 32.44 -19.30
N ASP A 42 4.16 33.50 -19.62
CA ASP A 42 2.69 33.50 -19.50
C ASP A 42 2.02 32.50 -20.46
N ASP A 43 2.70 32.14 -21.54
CA ASP A 43 2.19 31.27 -22.62
C ASP A 43 2.54 29.78 -22.43
N LEU A 44 3.43 29.46 -21.48
CA LEU A 44 3.95 28.12 -21.26
C LEU A 44 3.87 27.73 -19.78
N ASP A 45 3.08 26.70 -19.48
CA ASP A 45 2.93 26.13 -18.14
C ASP A 45 3.27 24.64 -18.15
N ILE A 46 4.24 24.25 -17.33
CA ILE A 46 4.76 22.88 -17.25
C ILE A 46 4.43 22.32 -15.87
N ILE A 47 3.72 21.19 -15.86
CA ILE A 47 3.27 20.52 -14.63
C ILE A 47 3.85 19.12 -14.57
N PHE A 48 4.66 18.85 -13.53
CA PHE A 48 5.15 17.51 -13.22
C PHE A 48 4.36 16.92 -12.05
N ARG A 49 3.94 15.66 -12.16
CA ARG A 49 3.25 14.92 -11.10
C ARG A 49 3.84 13.52 -10.99
N ALA A 50 4.02 13.06 -9.76
CA ALA A 50 4.47 11.71 -9.45
C ALA A 50 3.66 11.16 -8.27
N ASP A 51 3.19 9.93 -8.43
CA ASP A 51 2.44 9.17 -7.43
C ASP A 51 3.16 7.85 -7.17
N TYR A 52 3.39 7.53 -5.89
CA TYR A 52 4.01 6.29 -5.45
C TYR A 52 3.14 5.64 -4.38
N LEU A 53 2.83 4.35 -4.58
CA LEU A 53 2.05 3.53 -3.66
C LEU A 53 2.83 2.24 -3.35
N ARG A 54 2.98 1.92 -2.07
CA ARG A 54 3.51 0.65 -1.59
C ARG A 54 2.54 0.03 -0.60
N GLN A 55 2.01 -1.14 -0.94
CA GLN A 55 1.09 -1.90 -0.11
C GLN A 55 1.71 -3.25 0.25
N ARG A 56 1.72 -3.57 1.55
CA ARG A 56 2.06 -4.89 2.07
C ARG A 56 0.83 -5.44 2.75
N GLN A 57 0.42 -6.64 2.35
CA GLN A 57 -0.68 -7.37 2.97
C GLN A 57 -0.17 -8.76 3.34
N ASP A 58 -0.39 -9.11 4.60
CA ASP A 58 -0.32 -10.50 5.03
C ASP A 58 -1.68 -11.15 4.73
N GLY A 59 -1.64 -12.35 4.15
CA GLY A 59 -2.78 -13.01 3.48
C GLY A 59 -4.07 -13.08 4.30
N PRO A 60 -5.21 -13.37 3.64
CA PRO A 60 -6.51 -13.36 4.30
C PRO A 60 -6.51 -14.29 5.52
N ALA A 61 -7.09 -13.84 6.64
CA ALA A 61 -7.19 -14.64 7.86
C ALA A 61 -7.89 -16.00 7.67
N GLY A 62 -8.63 -16.16 6.58
CA GLY A 62 -9.24 -17.42 6.14
C GLY A 62 -8.29 -18.41 5.46
N SER A 63 -7.02 -18.09 5.26
CA SER A 63 -6.01 -19.03 4.73
C SER A 63 -5.38 -19.90 5.82
N MET A 64 -6.02 -20.04 6.99
CA MET A 64 -5.73 -21.15 7.89
C MET A 64 -5.73 -22.42 7.05
N VAL A 65 -4.52 -22.96 6.85
CA VAL A 65 -4.26 -24.09 5.97
C VAL A 65 -5.22 -25.20 6.36
N ARG A 66 -6.27 -25.42 5.55
CA ARG A 66 -7.09 -26.60 5.68
C ARG A 66 -6.20 -27.73 5.21
N PHE A 67 -5.55 -28.41 6.15
CA PHE A 67 -5.04 -29.74 5.90
C PHE A 67 -6.27 -30.61 5.66
N ASP A 68 -6.70 -30.72 4.40
CA ASP A 68 -7.51 -31.86 3.99
C ASP A 68 -6.53 -33.03 3.87
N PRO A 69 -6.59 -34.04 4.77
CA PRO A 69 -5.80 -35.24 4.57
C PRO A 69 -6.20 -35.84 3.23
N ASN A 70 -5.22 -36.05 2.36
CA ASN A 70 -5.42 -36.77 1.12
C ASN A 70 -5.60 -38.26 1.46
N ASP A 71 -6.84 -38.67 1.77
CA ASP A 71 -7.24 -40.07 1.93
C ASP A 71 -7.32 -40.76 0.56
N ALA A 72 -6.20 -40.75 -0.17
CA ALA A 72 -6.00 -41.64 -1.31
C ALA A 72 -5.89 -43.07 -0.77
N THR A 73 -7.05 -43.73 -0.66
CA THR A 73 -7.22 -45.16 -0.35
C THR A 73 -7.06 -46.00 -1.61
#